data_AF-A0A4Q2Z552-F1
#
_entry.id   AF-A0A4Q2Z552-F1
#
_cell.length_a   1.000
_cell.length_b   1.000
_cell.length_c   1.000
_cell.angle_alpha   90.00
_cell.angle_beta   90.00
_cell.angle_gamma   90.00
#
_symmetry.space_group_name_H-M   'P 1'
#
loop_
_entity.id
_entity.type
_entity.pdbx_description
1 polymer ?
#
loop_
_entity_poly.entity_id
_entity_poly.type
_entity_poly.pdbx_seq_one_letter_code
_entity_poly.pdbx_strand_id
1 'polypeptide(L)'
;MRRNRILLQTVLLLVLIWGGVTALRAFAGSKQITAEKVNREIEAAAFEDWSERESADPGREKKLREIAGLVNRLDFAERQKTRDDRTTEGFFRKMSPPEKKLFIDLTVRESMGKFMEAIDALPPEKRKEFVKQGLSEIQS
;
A
#
# COMPACT_ATOMS: atom_id res chain seq x y z
N MET A 1 -51.72 -0.86 20.91
CA MET A 1 -50.55 -0.71 21.81
C MET A 1 -49.47 -1.76 21.54
N ARG A 2 -49.76 -3.08 21.58
CA ARG A 2 -48.77 -4.17 21.39
C ARG A 2 -48.09 -4.17 20.02
N ARG A 3 -48.84 -3.91 18.94
CA ARG A 3 -48.34 -3.86 17.55
C ARG A 3 -47.32 -2.75 17.31
N ASN A 4 -47.57 -1.55 17.84
CA ASN A 4 -46.66 -0.41 17.74
C ASN A 4 -45.37 -0.65 18.53
N ARG A 5 -45.45 -1.36 19.67
CA ARG A 5 -44.28 -1.70 20.49
C ARG A 5 -43.36 -2.70 19.79
N ILE A 6 -43.95 -3.70 19.12
CA ILE A 6 -43.21 -4.68 18.31
C ILE A 6 -42.56 -3.98 17.10
N LEU A 7 -43.31 -3.13 16.39
CA LEU A 7 -42.75 -2.35 15.26
C LEU A 7 -41.58 -1.47 15.71
N LEU A 8 -41.71 -0.78 16.85
CA LEU A 8 -40.63 0.05 17.39
C LEU A 8 -39.40 -0.78 17.73
N GLN A 9 -39.58 -1.94 18.37
CA GLN A 9 -38.49 -2.86 18.71
C GLN A 9 -37.82 -3.42 17.45
N THR A 10 -38.58 -3.79 16.43
CA THR A 10 -38.03 -4.29 15.16
C THR A 10 -37.21 -3.20 14.47
N VAL A 11 -37.71 -1.97 14.38
CA VAL A 11 -36.97 -0.84 13.80
C VAL A 11 -35.68 -0.55 14.59
N LEU A 12 -35.76 -0.55 15.91
CA LEU A 12 -34.61 -0.28 16.78
C LEU A 12 -33.54 -1.37 16.64
N LEU A 13 -33.95 -2.63 16.54
CA LEU A 13 -33.05 -3.76 16.32
C LEU A 13 -32.43 -3.70 14.91
N LEU A 14 -33.19 -3.28 13.90
CA LEU A 14 -32.69 -3.08 12.55
C LEU A 14 -31.64 -1.96 12.49
N VAL A 15 -31.89 -0.82 13.17
CA VAL A 15 -30.94 0.30 13.27
C VAL A 15 -29.69 -0.11 14.03
N LEU A 16 -29.80 -0.89 15.10
CA LEU A 16 -28.64 -1.41 15.84
C LEU A 16 -27.77 -2.32 14.97
N ILE A 17 -28.38 -3.23 14.20
CA ILE A 17 -27.66 -4.13 13.30
C ILE A 17 -26.95 -3.31 12.21
N TRP A 18 -27.66 -2.42 11.52
CA TRP A 18 -27.07 -1.60 10.48
C TRP A 18 -26.01 -0.61 11.01
N GLY A 19 -26.23 -0.05 12.20
CA GLY A 19 -25.25 0.77 12.91
C GLY A 19 -23.99 -0.01 13.22
N GLY A 20 -24.12 -1.25 13.70
CA GLY A 20 -22.98 -2.14 13.93
C GLY A 20 -22.22 -2.48 12.64
N VAL A 21 -22.93 -2.84 11.57
CA VAL A 21 -22.31 -3.18 10.26
C VAL A 21 -21.59 -1.96 9.66
N THR A 22 -22.20 -0.78 9.72
CA THR A 22 -21.58 0.45 9.21
C THR A 22 -20.36 0.86 10.03
N ALA A 23 -20.42 0.75 11.36
CA ALA A 23 -19.27 1.00 12.23
C ALA A 23 -18.12 0.01 11.97
N LEU A 24 -18.41 -1.29 11.85
CA LEU A 24 -17.39 -2.30 11.51
C LEU A 24 -16.78 -2.05 10.13
N ARG A 25 -17.60 -1.72 9.13
CA ARG A 25 -17.13 -1.43 7.78
C ARG A 25 -16.27 -0.17 7.73
N ALA A 26 -16.67 0.89 8.44
CA ALA A 26 -15.87 2.11 8.56
C ALA A 26 -14.54 1.82 9.26
N PHE A 27 -14.54 1.01 10.32
CA PHE A 27 -13.33 0.62 11.03
C PHE A 27 -12.39 -0.23 10.15
N ALA A 28 -12.92 -1.23 9.44
CA ALA A 28 -12.16 -2.05 8.50
C ALA A 28 -11.59 -1.21 7.34
N GLY A 29 -12.38 -0.31 6.77
CA GLY A 29 -11.95 0.60 5.72
C GLY A 29 -10.88 1.59 6.20
N SER A 30 -10.95 2.07 7.45
CA SER A 30 -9.96 2.99 8.00
C SER A 30 -8.55 2.40 8.11
N LYS A 31 -8.44 1.06 8.12
CA LYS A 31 -7.16 0.33 8.10
C LYS A 31 -6.61 0.10 6.69
N GLN A 32 -7.44 0.20 5.65
CA GLN A 32 -6.98 0.09 4.27
C GLN A 32 -6.31 1.40 3.87
N ILE A 33 -5.03 1.32 3.51
CA ILE A 33 -4.33 2.43 2.86
C ILE A 33 -4.73 2.39 1.38
N THR A 34 -5.25 3.51 0.87
CA THR A 34 -5.66 3.64 -0.54
C THR A 34 -4.64 4.45 -1.34
N ALA A 35 -4.69 4.31 -2.67
CA ALA A 35 -3.85 5.07 -3.59
C ALA A 35 -4.05 6.58 -3.41
N GLU A 36 -5.28 7.04 -3.18
CA GLU A 36 -5.58 8.46 -2.99
C GLU A 36 -4.94 9.01 -1.70
N LYS A 37 -4.83 8.18 -0.66
CA LYS A 37 -4.13 8.57 0.56
C LYS A 37 -2.63 8.73 0.31
N VAL A 38 -2.01 7.83 -0.44
CA VAL A 38 -0.60 7.95 -0.83
C VAL A 38 -0.38 9.20 -1.68
N ASN A 39 -1.21 9.43 -2.68
CA ASN A 39 -1.13 10.60 -3.56
C ASN A 39 -1.25 11.91 -2.77
N ARG A 40 -2.22 12.00 -1.86
CA ARG A 40 -2.39 13.17 -0.98
C ARG A 40 -1.17 13.44 -0.10
N GLU A 41 -0.54 12.40 0.45
CA GLU A 41 0.67 12.57 1.27
C GLU A 41 1.88 12.99 0.43
N ILE A 42 2.00 12.47 -0.80
CA ILE A 42 3.02 12.91 -1.78
C ILE A 42 2.82 14.39 -2.13
N GLU A 43 1.59 14.81 -2.40
CA GLU A 43 1.23 16.20 -2.72
C GLU A 43 1.47 17.13 -1.52
N ALA A 44 0.99 16.75 -0.34
CA ALA A 44 1.16 17.52 0.89
C ALA A 44 2.62 17.67 1.29
N ALA A 45 3.46 16.70 0.94
CA ALA A 45 4.88 16.78 1.18
C ALA A 45 5.60 17.78 0.26
N ALA A 46 4.98 18.17 -0.86
CA ALA A 46 5.42 19.22 -1.78
C ALA A 46 6.91 19.10 -2.15
N PHE A 47 7.34 17.89 -2.52
CA PHE A 47 8.74 17.63 -2.85
C PHE A 47 9.16 18.48 -4.07
N GLU A 48 10.06 19.44 -3.82
CA GLU A 48 10.87 20.08 -4.86
C GLU A 48 11.69 19.04 -5.63
N ASP A 49 11.97 19.34 -6.90
CA ASP A 49 12.80 18.49 -7.77
C ASP A 49 14.27 18.60 -7.37
N TRP A 50 14.76 17.56 -6.72
CA TRP A 50 16.13 17.43 -6.24
C TRP A 50 16.86 16.31 -6.98
N SER A 51 16.37 15.92 -8.16
CA SER A 51 16.96 14.86 -8.97
C SER A 51 18.45 15.05 -9.27
N GLU A 52 18.91 16.30 -9.36
CA GLU A 52 20.31 16.68 -9.61
C GLU A 52 21.12 16.98 -8.35
N ARG A 53 20.49 17.01 -7.16
CA ARG A 53 21.21 17.26 -5.90
C ARG A 53 21.95 16.02 -5.45
N GLU A 54 23.22 16.17 -5.08
CA GLU A 54 24.02 15.04 -4.57
C GLU A 54 23.76 14.71 -3.09
N SER A 55 23.22 15.66 -2.32
CA SER A 55 22.98 15.50 -0.88
C SER A 55 21.51 15.19 -0.55
N ALA A 56 21.33 14.43 0.53
CA ALA A 56 20.02 14.20 1.15
C ALA A 56 19.75 15.26 2.23
N ASP A 57 18.49 15.68 2.35
CA ASP A 57 18.05 16.51 3.48
C ASP A 57 17.39 15.62 4.56
N PRO A 58 17.91 15.63 5.79
CA PRO A 58 17.30 14.93 6.91
C PRO A 58 15.80 15.24 7.13
N GLY A 59 15.36 16.47 6.81
CA GLY A 59 13.95 16.87 6.93
C GLY A 59 13.03 16.13 5.96
N ARG A 60 13.53 15.81 4.76
CA ARG A 60 12.80 15.04 3.74
C ARG A 60 12.88 13.54 3.97
N GLU A 61 13.98 13.06 4.54
CA GLU A 61 14.15 11.64 4.86
C GLU A 61 12.99 11.09 5.71
N LYS A 62 12.56 11.85 6.72
CA LYS A 62 11.43 11.46 7.57
C LYS A 62 10.14 11.28 6.75
N LYS A 63 9.81 12.24 5.88
CA LYS A 63 8.63 12.17 5.02
C LYS A 63 8.72 11.00 4.02
N LEU A 64 9.91 10.74 3.48
CA LEU A 64 10.15 9.59 2.60
C LEU A 64 9.85 8.27 3.30
N ARG A 65 10.28 8.12 4.56
CA ARG A 65 9.99 6.93 5.37
C ARG A 65 8.50 6.76 5.62
N GLU A 66 7.78 7.84 5.91
CA GLU A 66 6.33 7.81 6.11
C GLU A 66 5.59 7.39 4.83
N ILE A 67 5.94 7.99 3.69
CA ILE A 67 5.34 7.66 2.38
C ILE A 67 5.68 6.21 1.98
N ALA A 68 6.93 5.77 2.14
CA ALA A 68 7.33 4.39 1.86
C ALA A 68 6.53 3.39 2.71
N GLY A 69 6.30 3.69 3.99
CA GLY A 69 5.47 2.88 4.87
C GLY A 69 3.99 2.83 4.44
N LEU A 70 3.46 3.86 3.79
CA LEU A 70 2.11 3.82 3.20
C LEU A 70 2.09 2.95 1.95
N VAL A 71 3.06 3.12 1.05
CA VAL A 71 3.20 2.32 -0.19
C VAL A 71 3.31 0.82 0.12
N ASN A 72 4.05 0.44 1.16
CA ASN A 72 4.17 -0.96 1.57
C ASN A 72 2.86 -1.56 2.11
N ARG A 73 1.96 -0.73 2.63
CA ARG A 73 0.66 -1.16 3.19
C ARG A 73 -0.49 -1.13 2.19
N LEU A 74 -0.26 -0.64 0.97
CA LEU A 74 -1.24 -0.75 -0.11
C LEU A 74 -1.55 -2.23 -0.38
N ASP A 75 -2.81 -2.54 -0.62
CA ASP A 75 -3.19 -3.86 -1.13
C ASP A 75 -2.85 -3.98 -2.62
N PHE A 76 -3.06 -5.17 -3.21
CA PHE A 76 -2.69 -5.41 -4.61
C PHE A 76 -3.48 -4.52 -5.60
N ALA A 77 -4.78 -4.32 -5.37
CA ALA A 77 -5.62 -3.52 -6.25
C ALA A 77 -5.22 -2.04 -6.19
N GLU A 78 -4.95 -1.52 -4.99
CA GLU A 78 -4.51 -0.15 -4.77
C GLU A 78 -3.09 0.09 -5.29
N ARG A 79 -2.20 -0.91 -5.22
CA ARG A 79 -0.89 -0.83 -5.89
C ARG A 79 -1.02 -0.73 -7.41
N GLN A 80 -1.95 -1.47 -8.01
CA GLN A 80 -2.18 -1.40 -9.45
C GLN A 80 -2.65 0.01 -9.84
N LYS A 81 -3.65 0.56 -9.15
CA LYS A 81 -4.09 1.95 -9.36
C LYS A 81 -2.97 2.96 -9.24
N THR A 82 -2.13 2.82 -8.19
CA THR A 82 -0.98 3.70 -7.97
C THR A 82 0.04 3.66 -9.11
N ARG A 83 0.19 2.49 -9.78
CA ARG A 83 1.04 2.35 -10.97
C ARG A 83 0.41 3.01 -12.19
N ASP A 84 -0.89 2.84 -12.38
CA ASP A 84 -1.62 3.42 -13.50
C ASP A 84 -1.63 4.96 -13.44
N ASP A 85 -1.77 5.52 -12.24
CA ASP A 85 -1.76 6.97 -12.01
C ASP A 85 -0.38 7.62 -12.19
N ARG A 86 0.70 6.83 -12.19
CA ARG A 86 2.12 7.28 -12.29
C ARG A 86 2.55 8.33 -11.25
N THR A 87 1.73 8.65 -10.24
CA THR A 87 2.04 9.65 -9.21
C THR A 87 3.29 9.29 -8.43
N THR A 88 3.43 8.01 -8.06
CA THR A 88 4.62 7.50 -7.36
C THR A 88 5.86 7.56 -8.25
N GLU A 89 5.71 7.38 -9.56
CA GLU A 89 6.82 7.49 -10.51
C GLU A 89 7.31 8.95 -10.60
N GLY A 90 6.39 9.91 -10.76
CA GLY A 90 6.73 11.33 -10.75
C GLY A 90 7.39 11.78 -9.44
N PHE A 91 6.89 11.28 -8.31
CA PHE A 91 7.49 11.49 -7.00
C PHE A 91 8.91 10.92 -6.91
N PHE A 92 9.12 9.69 -7.35
CA PHE A 92 10.44 9.04 -7.37
C PHE A 92 11.45 9.78 -8.24
N ARG A 93 11.02 10.35 -9.38
CA ARG A 93 11.91 11.10 -10.27
C ARG A 93 12.52 12.33 -9.59
N LYS A 94 11.72 13.06 -8.81
CA LYS A 94 12.11 14.28 -8.07
C LYS A 94 13.06 14.05 -6.89
N MET A 95 13.27 12.80 -6.48
CA MET A 95 14.19 12.45 -5.40
C MET A 95 15.66 12.56 -5.84
N SER A 96 16.52 12.96 -4.92
CA SER A 96 17.98 12.87 -5.13
C SER A 96 18.46 11.41 -5.18
N PRO A 97 19.65 11.10 -5.73
CA PRO A 97 20.19 9.74 -5.74
C PRO A 97 20.21 9.03 -4.36
N PRO A 98 20.63 9.66 -3.24
CA PRO A 98 20.58 9.02 -1.93
C PRO A 98 19.14 8.78 -1.44
N GLU A 99 18.21 9.71 -1.72
CA GLU A 99 16.78 9.55 -1.38
C GLU A 99 16.16 8.37 -2.16
N LYS A 100 16.48 8.23 -3.45
CA LYS A 100 16.04 7.11 -4.29
C LYS A 100 16.50 5.77 -3.73
N LYS A 101 17.77 5.68 -3.32
CA LYS A 101 18.33 4.47 -2.71
C LYS A 101 17.57 4.10 -1.44
N LEU A 102 17.35 5.07 -0.56
CA LEU A 102 16.59 4.84 0.67
C LEU A 102 15.16 4.40 0.38
N PHE A 103 14.48 5.05 -0.56
CA PHE A 103 13.10 4.72 -0.91
C PHE A 103 12.96 3.30 -1.48
N ILE A 104 13.89 2.89 -2.36
CA ILE A 104 13.98 1.51 -2.85
C ILE A 104 14.23 0.54 -1.69
N ASP A 105 15.19 0.83 -0.81
CA ASP A 105 15.49 -0.01 0.34
C ASP A 105 14.27 -0.21 1.26
N LEU A 106 13.46 0.82 1.44
CA LEU A 106 12.27 0.75 2.27
C LEU A 106 11.11 0.01 1.59
N THR A 107 10.98 0.10 0.26
CA THR A 107 9.81 -0.45 -0.45
C THR A 107 10.03 -1.85 -1.04
N VAL A 108 11.26 -2.11 -1.49
CA VAL A 108 11.63 -3.33 -2.21
C VAL A 108 12.19 -4.39 -1.26
N ARG A 109 12.98 -4.01 -0.25
CA ARG A 109 13.65 -4.99 0.63
C ARG A 109 12.65 -5.86 1.40
N GLU A 110 11.62 -5.25 1.96
CA GLU A 110 10.61 -5.97 2.75
C GLU A 110 9.75 -6.90 1.86
N SER A 111 9.40 -6.44 0.66
CA SER A 111 8.60 -7.22 -0.28
C SER A 111 9.41 -8.37 -0.90
N MET A 112 10.68 -8.14 -1.25
CA MET A 112 11.58 -9.18 -1.74
C MET A 112 11.90 -10.23 -0.69
N GLY A 113 12.10 -9.84 0.57
CA GLY A 113 12.31 -10.80 1.66
C GLY A 113 11.16 -11.80 1.80
N LYS A 114 9.92 -11.29 1.87
CA LYS A 114 8.71 -12.13 1.94
C LYS A 114 8.52 -12.99 0.69
N PHE A 115 8.88 -12.46 -0.49
CA PHE A 115 8.83 -13.22 -1.74
C PHE A 115 9.82 -14.39 -1.73
N MET A 116 11.06 -14.17 -1.27
CA MET A 116 12.06 -15.23 -1.16
C MET A 116 11.66 -16.27 -0.11
N GLU A 117 11.15 -15.85 1.04
CA GLU A 117 10.58 -16.77 2.05
C GLU A 117 9.45 -17.63 1.48
N ALA A 118 8.55 -17.04 0.69
CA ALA A 118 7.47 -17.79 0.04
C ALA A 118 7.99 -18.82 -0.97
N ILE A 119 9.02 -18.47 -1.75
CA ILE A 119 9.70 -19.42 -2.65
C ILE A 119 10.38 -20.53 -1.84
N ASP A 120 11.00 -20.19 -0.71
CA ASP A 120 11.70 -21.15 0.15
C ASP A 120 10.76 -22.11 0.86
N ALA A 121 9.52 -21.70 1.11
CA ALA A 121 8.47 -22.56 1.64
C ALA A 121 7.92 -23.56 0.61
N LEU A 122 8.20 -23.40 -0.69
CA LEU A 122 7.73 -24.33 -1.72
C LEU A 122 8.48 -25.67 -1.68
N PRO A 123 7.79 -26.80 -1.96
CA PRO A 123 8.43 -28.08 -2.18
C PRO A 123 9.52 -27.99 -3.27
N PRO A 124 10.61 -28.79 -3.19
CA PRO A 124 11.75 -28.68 -4.09
C PRO A 124 11.38 -28.72 -5.58
N GLU A 125 10.43 -29.57 -5.96
CA GLU A 125 9.99 -29.72 -7.35
C GLU A 125 9.23 -28.49 -7.86
N LYS A 126 8.40 -27.86 -7.01
CA LYS A 126 7.67 -26.63 -7.35
C LYS A 126 8.60 -25.42 -7.42
N ARG A 127 9.65 -25.38 -6.59
CA ARG A 127 10.68 -24.34 -6.65
C ARG A 127 11.47 -24.41 -7.96
N LYS A 128 11.87 -25.61 -8.41
CA LYS A 128 12.55 -25.82 -9.70
C LYS A 128 11.69 -25.36 -10.87
N GLU A 129 10.40 -25.71 -10.86
CA GLU A 129 9.43 -25.30 -11.89
C GLU A 129 9.35 -23.77 -11.97
N PHE A 130 9.19 -23.10 -10.83
CA PHE A 130 9.11 -21.64 -10.73
C PHE A 130 10.38 -20.94 -11.26
N VAL A 131 11.58 -21.41 -10.85
CA VAL A 131 12.86 -20.86 -11.32
C VAL A 131 13.04 -21.07 -12.83
N LYS A 132 12.69 -22.26 -13.35
CA LYS A 132 12.80 -22.56 -14.78
C LYS A 132 11.89 -21.65 -15.62
N GLN A 133 10.67 -21.39 -15.15
CA GLN A 133 9.75 -20.46 -15.79
C GLN A 133 10.31 -19.02 -15.80
N GLY A 134 10.78 -18.52 -14.66
CA GLY A 134 11.38 -17.19 -14.59
C GLY A 134 12.60 -17.02 -15.50
N LEU A 135 13.46 -18.04 -15.61
CA LEU A 135 14.60 -18.03 -16.54
C LEU A 135 14.16 -17.98 -18.01
N SER A 136 13.06 -18.66 -18.36
CA SER A 136 12.56 -18.66 -19.74
C SER A 136 12.01 -17.30 -20.18
N GLU A 137 11.41 -16.52 -19.27
CA GLU A 137 10.88 -15.17 -19.56
C GLU A 137 11.98 -14.12 -19.70
N ILE A 138 13.14 -14.31 -19.05
CA ILE A 138 14.30 -13.41 -19.17
C ILE A 138 15.08 -13.67 -20.47
N GLN A 139 15.07 -14.92 -20.95
CA GLN A 139 15.79 -15.35 -22.16
C GLN A 139 14.99 -15.15 -23.45
N SER A 140 13.69 -14.86 -23.37
CA SER A 140 12.82 -14.51 -24.50
C SER A 140 12.85 -13.02 -24.81
#